data_AF-A0A0G4IQD9-F1
#
_entry.id   AF-A0A0G4IQD9-F1
#
_cell.length_a   1.000
_cell.length_b   1.000
_cell.length_c   1.000
_cell.angle_alpha   90.00
_cell.angle_beta   90.00
_cell.angle_gamma   90.00
#
_symmetry.space_group_name_H-M   'P 1'
#
loop_
_entity.id
_entity.type
_entity.pdbx_description
1 polymer ?
#
loop_
_entity_poly.entity_id
_entity_poly.type
_entity_poly.pdbx_seq_one_letter_code
_entity_poly.pdbx_strand_id
1 'polypeptide(L)'
;MIAVAVIVSFAVLAGLLLVPLCHSSNDRLVNVVIVNYELDPVDIYEADDNSNEVHIARLGPFDRVGGLAFWPNSRVVIRNALTGGFIRRTTVKKGDVLIETDGGLHRSPEDATESTTVSFVNREAFSKVVLSWVDYRGVPIQVAILAPGEEVTVATTVRHVFILSGEHDGKVLYEATIGSTSGVIGTTGPEENKDNALVVRVRNDSEEGVAFLWLDNDGVEHMMEQVAPGTTTTMTTYQSHRFVFRTNDGNVVRQCVIHPSTDEIRPSSC
;
A
#
# COMPACT_ATOMS: atom_id res chain seq x y z
N MET A 1 55.55 -21.92 46.08
CA MET A 1 54.98 -20.88 45.20
C MET A 1 54.90 -21.45 43.80
N ILE A 2 53.71 -21.89 43.39
CA ILE A 2 53.46 -22.46 42.06
C ILE A 2 52.66 -21.41 41.30
N ALA A 3 53.27 -20.82 40.28
CA ALA A 3 52.60 -19.90 39.36
C ALA A 3 51.85 -20.72 38.32
N VAL A 4 50.53 -20.67 38.36
CA VAL A 4 49.64 -21.26 37.35
C VAL A 4 49.48 -20.23 36.23
N ALA A 5 50.07 -20.53 35.06
CA ALA A 5 49.86 -19.77 33.85
C ALA A 5 48.54 -20.20 33.19
N VAL A 6 47.57 -19.29 33.11
CA VAL A 6 46.32 -19.48 32.38
C VAL A 6 46.58 -19.12 30.91
N ILE A 7 46.59 -20.12 30.04
CA ILE A 7 46.61 -19.95 28.58
C ILE A 7 45.15 -19.83 28.13
N VAL A 8 44.70 -18.61 27.84
CA VAL A 8 43.42 -18.36 27.16
C VAL A 8 43.64 -18.59 25.67
N SER A 9 43.06 -19.67 25.14
CA SER A 9 43.08 -20.00 23.72
C SER A 9 42.17 -19.06 22.93
N PHE A 10 42.77 -18.19 22.11
CA PHE A 10 42.11 -17.47 21.04
C PHE A 10 41.92 -18.40 19.84
N ALA A 11 40.78 -19.07 19.76
CA ALA A 11 40.33 -19.74 18.55
C ALA A 11 38.82 -19.60 18.45
N VAL A 12 38.32 -19.39 17.23
CA VAL A 12 36.91 -19.23 16.83
C VAL A 12 36.36 -17.80 16.90
N LEU A 13 36.85 -16.92 16.01
CA LEU A 13 35.98 -15.90 15.37
C LEU A 13 36.64 -15.32 14.09
N ALA A 14 36.90 -16.16 13.09
CA ALA A 14 37.34 -15.71 11.77
C ALA A 14 36.64 -16.56 10.69
N GLY A 15 35.32 -16.46 10.68
CA GLY A 15 34.43 -17.04 9.67
C GLY A 15 33.36 -16.04 9.24
N LEU A 16 33.67 -14.74 9.28
CA LEU A 16 32.88 -13.74 8.57
C LEU A 16 33.22 -13.87 7.09
N LEU A 17 32.27 -14.41 6.34
CA LEU A 17 32.18 -14.32 4.89
C LEU A 17 32.55 -12.91 4.43
N LEU A 18 33.79 -12.75 3.97
CA LEU A 18 34.17 -11.63 3.13
C LEU A 18 33.51 -11.86 1.77
N VAL A 19 32.24 -11.45 1.65
CA VAL A 19 31.65 -11.18 0.34
C VAL A 19 32.47 -10.02 -0.24
N PRO A 20 33.08 -10.18 -1.42
CA PRO A 20 33.86 -9.10 -2.01
C PRO A 20 32.92 -7.95 -2.39
N LEU A 21 32.84 -6.95 -1.51
CA LEU A 21 32.24 -5.66 -1.81
C LEU A 21 33.19 -4.86 -2.71
N CYS A 22 33.44 -5.36 -3.93
CA CYS A 22 34.04 -4.58 -5.01
C CYS A 22 32.94 -3.80 -5.73
N HIS A 23 32.27 -2.89 -5.02
CA HIS A 23 31.39 -1.91 -5.65
C HIS A 23 32.01 -0.52 -5.50
N SER A 24 32.23 0.11 -6.65
CA SER A 24 32.73 1.48 -6.78
C SER A 24 31.89 2.41 -5.90
N SER A 25 32.54 3.16 -5.01
CA SER A 25 31.93 4.03 -4.00
C SER A 25 31.14 5.22 -4.55
N ASN A 26 30.86 5.26 -5.86
CA ASN A 26 30.18 6.35 -6.55
C ASN A 26 28.78 6.01 -7.07
N ASP A 27 28.34 4.74 -6.98
CA ASP A 27 27.00 4.38 -7.40
C ASP A 27 26.02 4.65 -6.26
N ARG A 28 25.35 5.81 -6.34
CA ARG A 28 24.21 6.12 -5.46
C ARG A 28 23.06 5.20 -5.82
N LEU A 29 22.34 4.72 -4.80
CA LEU A 29 21.07 4.00 -4.97
C LEU A 29 20.09 4.82 -5.82
N VAL A 30 19.33 4.13 -6.66
CA VAL A 30 18.24 4.69 -7.46
C VAL A 30 16.94 4.46 -6.70
N ASN A 31 16.23 5.55 -6.37
CA ASN A 31 14.91 5.45 -5.76
C ASN A 31 13.87 5.22 -6.87
N VAL A 32 13.18 4.10 -6.79
CA VAL A 32 12.18 3.69 -7.77
C VAL A 32 10.82 3.63 -7.09
N VAL A 33 9.80 4.09 -7.81
CA VAL A 33 8.38 3.88 -7.51
C VAL A 33 7.93 2.63 -8.27
N ILE A 34 7.29 1.69 -7.59
CA ILE A 34 6.69 0.53 -8.23
C ILE A 34 5.18 0.62 -8.07
N VAL A 35 4.44 0.52 -9.17
CA VAL A 35 2.98 0.57 -9.19
C VAL A 35 2.44 -0.79 -9.62
N ASN A 36 1.54 -1.37 -8.82
CA ASN A 36 0.80 -2.56 -9.17
C ASN A 36 -0.50 -2.19 -9.88
N TYR A 37 -0.59 -2.40 -11.18
CA TYR A 37 -1.84 -2.23 -11.94
C TYR A 37 -2.66 -3.52 -12.05
N GLU A 38 -2.21 -4.62 -11.44
CA GLU A 38 -2.98 -5.87 -11.42
C GLU A 38 -4.16 -5.79 -10.46
N LEU A 39 -5.20 -6.59 -10.75
CA LEU A 39 -6.33 -6.82 -9.84
C LEU A 39 -5.96 -7.71 -8.66
N ASP A 40 -4.84 -8.41 -8.75
CA ASP A 40 -4.30 -9.28 -7.72
C ASP A 40 -3.13 -8.60 -7.01
N PRO A 41 -2.85 -8.96 -5.75
CA PRO A 41 -1.64 -8.51 -5.09
C PRO A 41 -0.39 -9.03 -5.81
N VAL A 42 0.71 -8.28 -5.72
CA VAL A 42 2.00 -8.63 -6.31
C VAL A 42 3.13 -8.60 -5.30
N ASP A 43 4.08 -9.51 -5.45
CA ASP A 43 5.33 -9.56 -4.71
C ASP A 43 6.46 -9.02 -5.58
N ILE A 44 7.25 -8.11 -4.99
CA ILE A 44 8.40 -7.46 -5.61
C ILE A 44 9.66 -8.10 -5.05
N TYR A 45 10.56 -8.49 -5.95
CA TYR A 45 11.84 -9.07 -5.62
C TYR A 45 12.98 -8.31 -6.28
N GLU A 46 14.11 -8.23 -5.61
CA GLU A 46 15.40 -7.89 -6.21
C GLU A 46 16.16 -9.19 -6.49
N ALA A 47 16.62 -9.38 -7.72
CA ALA A 47 17.39 -10.55 -8.14
C ALA A 47 18.87 -10.19 -8.30
N ASP A 48 19.74 -10.90 -7.57
CA ASP A 48 21.20 -10.80 -7.73
C ASP A 48 21.66 -11.38 -9.08
N ASP A 49 22.95 -11.30 -9.43
CA ASP A 49 23.49 -11.85 -10.69
C ASP A 49 23.29 -13.36 -10.87
N ASN A 50 23.15 -14.10 -9.78
CA ASN A 50 22.90 -15.55 -9.77
C ASN A 50 21.40 -15.89 -9.85
N SER A 51 20.53 -14.90 -10.00
CA SER A 51 19.07 -15.04 -10.00
C SER A 51 18.48 -15.49 -8.66
N ASN A 52 19.20 -15.26 -7.55
CA ASN A 52 18.60 -15.38 -6.23
C ASN A 52 17.69 -14.17 -6.00
N GLU A 53 16.41 -14.44 -5.74
CA GLU A 53 15.39 -13.42 -5.52
C GLU A 53 15.26 -13.11 -4.01
N VAL A 54 15.44 -11.84 -3.64
CA VAL A 54 15.19 -11.33 -2.28
C VAL A 54 13.86 -10.58 -2.31
N HIS A 55 12.91 -10.97 -1.46
CA HIS A 55 11.62 -10.30 -1.34
C HIS A 55 11.81 -8.90 -0.74
N ILE A 56 11.28 -7.88 -1.42
CA ILE A 56 11.43 -6.48 -1.06
C ILE A 56 10.12 -5.93 -0.48
N ALA A 57 9.01 -6.17 -1.17
CA ALA A 57 7.72 -5.62 -0.81
C ALA A 57 6.57 -6.45 -1.39
N ARG A 58 5.40 -6.31 -0.79
CA ARG A 58 4.12 -6.79 -1.35
C ARG A 58 3.23 -5.58 -1.58
N LEU A 59 2.60 -5.51 -2.74
CA LEU A 59 1.62 -4.51 -3.09
C LEU A 59 0.26 -5.17 -3.27
N GLY A 60 -0.79 -4.59 -2.67
CA GLY A 60 -2.17 -4.92 -3.01
C GLY A 60 -2.53 -4.46 -4.42
N PRO A 61 -3.72 -4.80 -4.91
CA PRO A 61 -4.23 -4.31 -6.18
C PRO A 61 -4.25 -2.78 -6.22
N PHE A 62 -3.69 -2.16 -7.26
CA PHE A 62 -3.61 -0.70 -7.44
C PHE A 62 -2.75 0.05 -6.41
N ASP A 63 -2.05 -0.67 -5.53
CA ASP A 63 -1.08 -0.07 -4.63
C ASP A 63 0.16 0.39 -5.40
N ARG A 64 0.85 1.37 -4.83
CA ARG A 64 2.19 1.73 -5.25
C ARG A 64 3.10 1.90 -4.05
N VAL A 65 4.39 1.61 -4.23
CA VAL A 65 5.42 1.85 -3.23
C VAL A 65 6.48 2.75 -3.84
N GLY A 66 6.65 3.94 -3.24
CA GLY A 66 7.73 4.85 -3.56
C GLY A 66 8.95 4.65 -2.67
N GLY A 67 10.11 5.12 -3.15
CA GLY A 67 11.33 5.17 -2.34
C GLY A 67 12.01 3.81 -2.13
N LEU A 68 11.72 2.82 -2.97
CA LEU A 68 12.52 1.59 -2.99
C LEU A 68 13.88 1.90 -3.60
N ALA A 69 14.92 1.72 -2.79
CA ALA A 69 16.28 2.04 -3.16
C ALA A 69 16.97 0.80 -3.75
N PHE A 70 17.24 0.83 -5.06
CA PHE A 70 17.91 -0.25 -5.79
C PHE A 70 19.31 0.18 -6.22
N TRP A 71 20.22 -0.79 -6.39
CA TRP A 71 21.48 -0.50 -7.05
C TRP A 71 21.25 -0.25 -8.55
N PRO A 72 22.07 0.61 -9.18
CA PRO A 72 22.08 0.69 -10.64
C PRO A 72 22.34 -0.71 -11.24
N ASN A 73 21.49 -1.09 -12.20
CA ASN A 73 21.44 -2.38 -12.85
C ASN A 73 20.89 -3.55 -12.01
N SER A 74 20.33 -3.30 -10.84
CA SER A 74 19.56 -4.31 -10.10
C SER A 74 18.42 -4.86 -10.96
N ARG A 75 18.23 -6.18 -10.91
CA ARG A 75 17.10 -6.84 -11.59
C ARG A 75 15.91 -6.86 -10.65
N VAL A 76 14.82 -6.22 -11.04
CA VAL A 76 13.56 -6.26 -10.30
C VAL A 76 12.65 -7.29 -10.96
N VAL A 77 12.10 -8.20 -10.16
CA VAL A 77 11.15 -9.23 -10.58
C VAL A 77 9.84 -8.98 -9.84
N ILE A 78 8.73 -8.94 -10.57
CA ILE A 78 7.39 -8.79 -10.01
C ILE A 78 6.59 -10.04 -10.32
N ARG A 79 5.97 -10.62 -9.29
CA ARG A 79 5.16 -11.85 -9.37
C ARG A 79 3.79 -11.61 -8.79
N ASN A 80 2.79 -12.31 -9.32
CA ASN A 80 1.47 -12.37 -8.71
C ASN A 80 1.60 -13.09 -7.37
N ALA A 81 1.20 -12.44 -6.28
CA ALA A 81 1.40 -12.94 -4.92
C ALA A 81 0.51 -14.15 -4.58
N LEU A 82 -0.58 -14.35 -5.34
CA LEU A 82 -1.50 -15.48 -5.15
C LEU A 82 -1.03 -16.73 -5.91
N THR A 83 -0.58 -16.55 -7.15
CA THR A 83 -0.23 -17.67 -8.04
C THR A 83 1.27 -17.96 -8.11
N GLY A 84 2.11 -17.05 -7.66
CA GLY A 84 3.56 -17.06 -7.91
C GLY A 84 3.93 -16.81 -9.39
N GLY A 85 2.92 -16.55 -10.22
CA GLY A 85 3.05 -16.32 -11.66
C GLY A 85 3.93 -15.11 -11.94
N PHE A 86 4.78 -15.24 -12.94
CA PHE A 86 5.64 -14.15 -13.38
C PHE A 86 4.81 -13.06 -14.06
N ILE A 87 4.97 -11.81 -13.60
CA ILE A 87 4.34 -10.64 -14.23
C ILE A 87 5.37 -9.90 -15.06
N ARG A 88 6.45 -9.43 -14.42
CA ARG A 88 7.45 -8.56 -15.06
C ARG A 88 8.85 -8.83 -14.55
N ARG A 89 9.84 -8.59 -15.41
CA ARG A 89 11.27 -8.46 -15.05
C ARG A 89 11.83 -7.24 -15.73
N THR A 90 12.49 -6.39 -14.97
CA THR A 90 13.17 -5.20 -15.50
C THR A 90 14.52 -5.01 -14.82
N THR A 91 15.35 -4.14 -15.40
CA THR A 91 16.65 -3.76 -14.87
C THR A 91 16.58 -2.28 -14.54
N VAL A 92 16.82 -1.93 -13.27
CA VAL A 92 16.83 -0.53 -12.81
C VAL A 92 17.99 0.19 -13.45
N LYS A 93 17.72 1.18 -14.28
CA LYS A 93 18.74 2.05 -14.86
C LYS A 93 18.87 3.32 -14.03
N LYS A 94 20.05 3.95 -14.13
CA LYS A 94 20.26 5.27 -13.53
C LYS A 94 19.27 6.26 -14.15
N GLY A 95 18.44 6.88 -13.31
CA GLY A 95 17.38 7.80 -13.74
C GLY A 95 16.01 7.15 -13.89
N ASP A 96 15.89 5.84 -13.69
CA ASP A 96 14.56 5.21 -13.55
C ASP A 96 13.89 5.74 -12.30
N VAL A 97 12.62 6.12 -12.45
CA VAL A 97 11.78 6.61 -11.34
C VAL A 97 10.55 5.72 -11.18
N LEU A 98 10.17 4.94 -12.19
CA LEU A 98 8.91 4.19 -12.23
C LEU A 98 9.07 2.81 -12.88
N ILE A 99 8.58 1.77 -12.21
CA ILE A 99 8.35 0.43 -12.76
C ILE A 99 6.88 0.08 -12.57
N GLU A 100 6.20 -0.30 -13.64
CA GLU A 100 4.78 -0.66 -13.62
C GLU A 100 4.63 -2.17 -13.83
N THR A 101 3.59 -2.82 -13.30
CA THR A 101 3.28 -4.20 -13.73
C THR A 101 2.81 -4.22 -15.19
N ASP A 102 3.10 -5.31 -15.91
CA ASP A 102 2.80 -5.47 -17.34
C ASP A 102 1.31 -5.72 -17.63
N GLY A 103 0.39 -5.15 -16.82
CA GLY A 103 -1.04 -5.30 -16.99
C GLY A 103 -1.38 -5.17 -18.47
N GLY A 104 -1.75 -6.28 -19.11
CA GLY A 104 -1.64 -6.54 -20.56
C GLY A 104 -2.49 -5.68 -21.48
N LEU A 105 -3.01 -4.58 -20.96
CA LEU A 105 -3.47 -3.41 -21.66
C LEU A 105 -2.87 -2.27 -20.85
N HIS A 106 -2.02 -1.44 -21.45
CA HIS A 106 -1.99 -0.02 -21.08
C HIS A 106 -3.41 0.50 -21.31
N ARG A 107 -4.31 0.23 -20.37
CA ARG A 107 -5.18 1.28 -19.92
C ARG A 107 -4.22 2.19 -19.17
N SER A 108 -3.55 3.06 -19.92
CA SER A 108 -3.45 4.44 -19.49
C SER A 108 -4.79 4.77 -18.81
N PRO A 109 -4.87 5.59 -17.76
CA PRO A 109 -6.16 6.04 -17.27
C PRO A 109 -6.97 6.85 -18.34
N GLU A 110 -6.65 6.73 -19.63
CA GLU A 110 -7.58 6.71 -20.76
C GLU A 110 -8.97 6.24 -20.32
N ASP A 111 -9.79 7.26 -20.14
CA ASP A 111 -11.22 7.26 -19.95
C ASP A 111 -11.73 6.53 -18.71
N ALA A 112 -11.13 6.82 -17.54
CA ALA A 112 -11.96 6.85 -16.35
C ALA A 112 -13.04 7.93 -16.54
N THR A 113 -14.19 7.56 -17.11
CA THR A 113 -15.31 8.48 -17.40
C THR A 113 -16.09 8.85 -16.16
N GLU A 114 -15.91 8.10 -15.06
CA GLU A 114 -16.54 8.40 -13.80
C GLU A 114 -15.84 9.60 -13.15
N SER A 115 -16.47 10.76 -13.30
CA SER A 115 -16.08 11.99 -12.63
C SER A 115 -16.49 11.93 -11.16
N THR A 116 -15.64 12.47 -10.28
CA THR A 116 -15.89 12.61 -8.85
C THR A 116 -15.27 13.91 -8.34
N THR A 117 -15.57 14.28 -7.10
CA THR A 117 -14.99 15.44 -6.41
C THR A 117 -14.37 14.98 -5.11
N VAL A 118 -13.11 15.35 -4.89
CA VAL A 118 -12.35 14.96 -3.70
C VAL A 118 -11.82 16.20 -3.02
N SER A 119 -11.99 16.28 -1.70
CA SER A 119 -11.40 17.33 -0.88
C SER A 119 -10.04 16.89 -0.36
N PHE A 120 -9.04 17.76 -0.47
CA PHE A 120 -7.71 17.55 0.08
C PHE A 120 -7.45 18.59 1.16
N VAL A 121 -7.04 18.15 2.35
CA VAL A 121 -6.82 19.02 3.50
C VAL A 121 -5.40 18.86 4.06
N ASN A 122 -4.74 19.98 4.32
CA ASN A 122 -3.44 19.96 4.99
C ASN A 122 -3.62 19.86 6.51
N ARG A 123 -3.24 18.72 7.11
CA ARG A 123 -3.28 18.50 8.56
C ARG A 123 -1.94 18.71 9.25
N GLU A 124 -0.92 19.14 8.52
CA GLU A 124 0.34 19.54 9.13
C GLU A 124 0.17 20.81 9.97
N ALA A 125 0.77 20.86 11.15
CA ALA A 125 0.59 21.96 12.08
C ALA A 125 1.24 23.27 11.62
N PHE A 126 2.35 23.20 10.88
CA PHE A 126 3.19 24.37 10.57
C PHE A 126 3.70 24.42 9.13
N SER A 127 3.63 23.32 8.39
CA SER A 127 4.22 23.20 7.05
C SER A 127 3.17 23.36 5.98
N LYS A 128 3.51 24.07 4.90
CA LYS A 128 2.71 24.02 3.68
C LYS A 128 2.90 22.68 2.97
N VAL A 129 1.86 22.26 2.26
CA VAL A 129 1.83 21.01 1.53
C VAL A 129 1.51 21.27 0.06
N VAL A 130 2.27 20.65 -0.83
CA VAL A 130 2.02 20.65 -2.27
C VAL A 130 1.11 19.49 -2.59
N LEU A 131 -0.07 19.79 -3.14
CA LEU A 131 -0.96 18.82 -3.75
C LEU A 131 -0.57 18.68 -5.22
N SER A 132 -0.24 17.47 -5.66
CA SER A 132 0.08 17.17 -7.06
C SER A 132 -0.80 16.05 -7.59
N TRP A 133 -1.29 16.17 -8.82
CA TRP A 133 -1.85 15.07 -9.59
C TRP A 133 -0.71 14.38 -10.35
N VAL A 134 -0.66 13.05 -10.33
CA VAL A 134 0.31 12.30 -11.12
C VAL A 134 -0.27 12.04 -12.49
N ASP A 135 0.36 12.61 -13.52
CA ASP A 135 -0.06 12.43 -14.90
C ASP A 135 0.13 10.97 -15.38
N TYR A 136 -0.37 10.65 -16.56
CA TYR A 136 -0.31 9.30 -17.12
C TYR A 136 1.09 8.81 -17.49
N ARG A 137 2.12 9.64 -17.32
CA ARG A 137 3.53 9.27 -17.49
C ARG A 137 4.23 9.13 -16.13
N GLY A 138 3.49 9.18 -15.03
CA GLY A 138 4.04 9.15 -13.68
C GLY A 138 4.63 10.49 -13.23
N VAL A 139 4.40 11.59 -13.95
CA VAL A 139 4.99 12.90 -13.61
C VAL A 139 4.02 13.66 -12.69
N PRO A 140 4.46 14.07 -11.48
CA PRO A 140 3.63 14.90 -10.61
C PRO A 140 3.49 16.31 -11.19
N ILE A 141 2.24 16.74 -11.37
CA ILE A 141 1.83 18.09 -11.77
C ILE A 141 1.22 18.76 -10.56
N GLN A 142 1.83 19.85 -10.10
CA GLN A 142 1.31 20.64 -8.99
C GLN A 142 -0.09 21.18 -9.32
N VAL A 143 -1.04 20.90 -8.43
CA VAL A 143 -2.43 21.37 -8.48
C VAL A 143 -2.61 22.56 -7.55
N ALA A 144 -2.12 22.45 -6.30
CA ALA A 144 -2.26 23.50 -5.29
C ALA A 144 -1.12 23.45 -4.26
N ILE A 145 -0.95 24.54 -3.51
CA ILE A 145 -0.14 24.59 -2.29
C ILE A 145 -1.07 25.00 -1.15
N LEU A 146 -1.18 24.15 -0.13
CA LEU A 146 -2.11 24.28 0.99
C LEU A 146 -1.37 24.75 2.24
N ALA A 147 -1.80 25.87 2.83
CA ALA A 147 -1.38 26.29 4.16
C ALA A 147 -1.86 25.30 5.25
N PRO A 148 -1.27 25.32 6.47
CA PRO A 148 -1.77 24.52 7.59
C PRO A 148 -3.28 24.70 7.81
N GLY A 149 -4.03 23.59 7.79
CA GLY A 149 -5.49 23.57 7.94
C GLY A 149 -6.29 23.94 6.69
N GLU A 150 -5.63 24.32 5.58
CA GLU A 150 -6.32 24.66 4.33
C GLU A 150 -6.85 23.41 3.62
N GLU A 151 -8.02 23.55 3.00
CA GLU A 151 -8.69 22.51 2.23
C GLU A 151 -8.99 23.01 0.81
N VAL A 152 -8.80 22.13 -0.19
CA VAL A 152 -9.19 22.37 -1.58
C VAL A 152 -10.01 21.19 -2.12
N THR A 153 -11.13 21.48 -2.76
CA THR A 153 -11.92 20.47 -3.48
C THR A 153 -11.52 20.44 -4.95
N VAL A 154 -11.20 19.25 -5.47
CA VAL A 154 -10.75 19.03 -6.84
C VAL A 154 -11.76 18.14 -7.56
N ALA A 155 -12.27 18.61 -8.70
CA ALA A 155 -12.99 17.77 -9.65
C ALA A 155 -11.98 16.91 -10.42
N THR A 156 -12.16 15.60 -10.38
CA THR A 156 -11.22 14.61 -10.92
C THR A 156 -11.97 13.38 -11.42
N THR A 157 -11.28 12.36 -11.90
CA THR A 157 -11.87 11.07 -12.25
C THR A 157 -11.38 9.97 -11.32
N VAL A 158 -12.15 8.90 -11.23
CA VAL A 158 -11.78 7.68 -10.51
C VAL A 158 -10.46 7.12 -11.10
N ARG A 159 -9.59 6.57 -10.25
CA ARG A 159 -8.22 6.09 -10.55
C ARG A 159 -7.16 7.16 -10.80
N HIS A 160 -7.49 8.44 -10.81
CA HIS A 160 -6.45 9.46 -10.73
C HIS A 160 -5.64 9.29 -9.44
N VAL A 161 -4.35 9.61 -9.50
CA VAL A 161 -3.48 9.50 -8.33
C VAL A 161 -3.00 10.88 -7.91
N PHE A 162 -3.09 11.17 -6.61
CA PHE A 162 -2.65 12.43 -6.02
C PHE A 162 -1.58 12.19 -4.97
N ILE A 163 -0.71 13.18 -4.81
CA ILE A 163 0.37 13.24 -3.82
C ILE A 163 0.19 14.50 -2.99
N LEU A 164 0.29 14.35 -1.66
CA LEU A 164 0.52 15.41 -0.71
C LEU A 164 1.98 15.33 -0.26
N SER A 165 2.78 16.35 -0.56
CA SER A 165 4.20 16.40 -0.17
C SER A 165 4.55 17.70 0.55
N GLY A 166 5.52 17.67 1.46
CA GLY A 166 6.02 18.88 2.11
C GLY A 166 6.59 19.88 1.10
N GLU A 167 6.24 21.17 1.21
CA GLU A 167 6.70 22.22 0.27
C GLU A 167 8.22 22.40 0.31
N HIS A 168 8.84 22.30 1.49
CA HIS A 168 10.25 22.61 1.68
C HIS A 168 11.18 21.42 1.34
N ASP A 169 10.82 20.21 1.76
CA ASP A 169 11.67 19.02 1.65
C ASP A 169 11.24 18.07 0.54
N GLY A 170 10.09 18.30 -0.09
CA GLY A 170 9.52 17.42 -1.10
C GLY A 170 9.13 16.04 -0.56
N LYS A 171 9.13 15.84 0.76
CA LYS A 171 8.83 14.56 1.37
C LYS A 171 7.36 14.22 1.12
N VAL A 172 7.10 13.06 0.53
CA VAL A 172 5.73 12.53 0.39
C VAL A 172 5.17 12.26 1.78
N LEU A 173 4.06 12.91 2.10
CA LEU A 173 3.30 12.76 3.35
C LEU A 173 2.19 11.74 3.17
N TYR A 174 1.43 11.89 2.09
CA TYR A 174 0.37 10.97 1.75
C TYR A 174 0.15 10.92 0.23
N GLU A 175 -0.52 9.87 -0.18
CA GLU A 175 -0.69 9.50 -1.55
C GLU A 175 -1.96 8.68 -1.71
N ALA A 176 -2.77 9.02 -2.72
CA ALA A 176 -4.07 8.39 -2.88
C ALA A 176 -4.41 8.14 -4.33
N THR A 177 -4.86 6.92 -4.62
CA THR A 177 -5.63 6.61 -5.83
C THR A 177 -7.10 6.90 -5.55
N ILE A 178 -7.74 7.72 -6.38
CA ILE A 178 -9.11 8.16 -6.17
C ILE A 178 -10.09 7.02 -6.48
N GLY A 179 -10.79 6.52 -5.46
CA GLY A 179 -11.98 5.68 -5.63
C GLY A 179 -13.25 6.52 -5.88
N SER A 180 -14.31 5.89 -6.39
CA SER A 180 -15.63 6.52 -6.63
C SER A 180 -16.26 7.15 -5.40
N THR A 181 -15.89 6.67 -4.20
CA THR A 181 -16.42 7.14 -2.92
C THR A 181 -15.41 7.98 -2.12
N SER A 182 -14.29 8.38 -2.73
CA SER A 182 -13.28 9.23 -2.06
C SER A 182 -13.91 10.55 -1.62
N GLY A 183 -13.85 10.84 -0.33
CA GLY A 183 -14.38 12.09 0.25
C GLY A 183 -13.26 13.09 0.54
N VAL A 184 -12.84 13.13 1.79
CA VAL A 184 -11.77 14.03 2.28
C VAL A 184 -10.49 13.24 2.46
N ILE A 185 -9.37 13.78 1.98
CA ILE A 185 -8.04 13.19 2.08
C ILE A 185 -7.10 14.19 2.77
N GLY A 186 -6.64 13.82 3.96
CA GLY A 186 -5.66 14.56 4.74
C GLY A 186 -4.21 14.15 4.47
N THR A 187 -3.27 14.88 5.06
CA THR A 187 -1.82 14.57 4.98
C THR A 187 -1.41 13.29 5.72
N THR A 188 -2.32 12.69 6.49
CA THR A 188 -2.14 11.43 7.21
C THR A 188 -2.98 10.29 6.64
N GLY A 189 -3.78 10.55 5.61
CA GLY A 189 -4.67 9.56 5.02
C GLY A 189 -6.07 10.06 4.74
N PRO A 190 -6.96 9.18 4.26
CA PRO A 190 -8.35 9.52 4.05
C PRO A 190 -9.01 9.80 5.40
N GLU A 191 -9.78 10.87 5.45
CA GLU A 191 -10.53 11.22 6.64
C GLU A 191 -11.89 10.55 6.59
N GLU A 192 -12.34 10.10 7.77
CA GLU A 192 -13.66 9.52 7.94
C GLU A 192 -14.70 10.60 7.62
N ASN A 193 -15.18 10.60 6.38
CA ASN A 193 -16.30 11.44 6.01
C ASN A 193 -17.58 10.77 6.52
N LYS A 194 -18.02 11.17 7.70
CA LYS A 194 -19.29 10.72 8.30
C LYS A 194 -20.51 11.02 7.43
N ASP A 195 -20.37 11.89 6.44
CA ASP A 195 -21.44 12.21 5.50
C ASP A 195 -21.40 11.33 4.24
N ASN A 196 -20.32 10.57 3.99
CA ASN A 196 -20.20 9.63 2.88
C ASN A 196 -20.32 8.18 3.36
N ALA A 197 -21.55 7.79 3.65
CA ALA A 197 -21.88 6.42 3.98
C ALA A 197 -21.64 5.50 2.76
N LEU A 198 -20.91 4.41 2.98
CA LEU A 198 -20.62 3.36 2.00
C LEU A 198 -21.64 2.22 2.16
N VAL A 199 -22.25 1.78 1.07
CA VAL A 199 -23.07 0.56 1.06
C VAL A 199 -22.17 -0.61 0.69
N VAL A 200 -21.96 -1.52 1.63
CA VAL A 200 -21.14 -2.72 1.45
C VAL A 200 -22.00 -3.98 1.49
N ARG A 201 -21.68 -4.95 0.64
CA ARG A 201 -22.24 -6.30 0.72
C ARG A 201 -21.40 -7.14 1.67
N VAL A 202 -22.03 -7.82 2.61
CA VAL A 202 -21.35 -8.78 3.49
C VAL A 202 -21.85 -10.16 3.13
N ARG A 203 -20.97 -11.00 2.59
CA ARG A 203 -21.29 -12.33 2.09
C ARG A 203 -20.58 -13.39 2.92
N ASN A 204 -21.35 -14.28 3.54
CA ASN A 204 -20.81 -15.40 4.29
C ASN A 204 -20.71 -16.64 3.38
N ASP A 205 -19.51 -16.92 2.89
CA ASP A 205 -19.22 -18.11 2.08
C ASP A 205 -18.85 -19.35 2.93
N SER A 206 -18.91 -19.27 4.26
CA SER A 206 -18.64 -20.42 5.14
C SER A 206 -19.87 -21.32 5.33
N GLU A 207 -19.63 -22.54 5.83
CA GLU A 207 -20.68 -23.53 6.14
C GLU A 207 -21.43 -23.23 7.45
N GLU A 208 -20.91 -22.30 8.26
CA GLU A 208 -21.49 -21.91 9.54
C GLU A 208 -21.90 -20.43 9.57
N GLY A 209 -22.75 -20.07 10.54
CA GLY A 209 -23.13 -18.68 10.75
C GLY A 209 -21.96 -17.89 11.33
N VAL A 210 -21.78 -16.65 10.88
CA VAL A 210 -20.75 -15.74 11.41
C VAL A 210 -21.38 -14.47 11.95
N ALA A 211 -20.84 -13.97 13.05
CA ALA A 211 -21.08 -12.65 13.57
C ALA A 211 -20.21 -11.64 12.81
N PHE A 212 -20.81 -10.58 12.29
CA PHE A 212 -20.10 -9.45 11.70
C PHE A 212 -20.13 -8.29 12.71
N LEU A 213 -18.95 -7.91 13.21
CA LEU A 213 -18.82 -6.92 14.26
C LEU A 213 -17.97 -5.73 13.80
N TRP A 214 -18.39 -4.52 14.16
CA TRP A 214 -17.60 -3.31 13.99
C TRP A 214 -16.67 -3.12 15.19
N LEU A 215 -15.40 -2.84 14.93
CA LEU A 215 -14.39 -2.46 15.91
C LEU A 215 -14.30 -0.94 15.94
N ASP A 216 -14.73 -0.33 17.04
CA ASP A 216 -14.59 1.11 17.23
C ASP A 216 -13.13 1.54 17.43
N ASN A 217 -12.89 2.83 17.68
CA ASN A 217 -11.55 3.37 17.84
C ASN A 217 -10.82 2.85 19.09
N ASP A 218 -11.56 2.46 20.13
CA ASP A 218 -11.04 1.88 21.37
C ASP A 218 -10.83 0.36 21.26
N GLY A 219 -11.22 -0.24 20.12
CA GLY A 219 -11.12 -1.67 19.86
C GLY A 219 -12.25 -2.48 20.48
N VAL A 220 -13.34 -1.84 20.90
CA VAL A 220 -14.54 -2.52 21.40
C VAL A 220 -15.35 -3.03 20.21
N GLU A 221 -15.82 -4.27 20.33
CA GLU A 221 -16.63 -4.93 19.30
C GLU A 221 -18.12 -4.63 19.49
N HIS A 222 -18.73 -4.10 18.43
CA HIS A 222 -20.16 -3.83 18.34
C HIS A 222 -20.77 -4.79 17.34
N MET A 223 -21.68 -5.65 17.79
CA MET A 223 -22.41 -6.56 16.90
C MET A 223 -23.22 -5.74 15.90
N MET A 224 -22.98 -5.96 14.61
CA MET A 224 -23.74 -5.32 13.54
C MET A 224 -24.83 -6.25 13.04
N GLU A 225 -24.45 -7.49 12.67
CA GLU A 225 -25.36 -8.46 12.06
C GLU A 225 -24.87 -9.89 12.25
N GLN A 226 -25.79 -10.85 12.30
CA GLN A 226 -25.49 -12.29 12.21
C GLN A 226 -25.74 -12.77 10.78
N VAL A 227 -24.68 -13.16 10.06
CA VAL A 227 -24.77 -13.57 8.65
C VAL A 227 -24.84 -15.09 8.55
N ALA A 228 -26.00 -15.60 8.15
CA ALA A 228 -26.24 -17.03 7.97
C ALA A 228 -25.34 -17.65 6.86
N PRO A 229 -25.03 -18.96 6.93
CA PRO A 229 -24.23 -19.64 5.92
C PRO A 229 -24.77 -19.43 4.49
N GLY A 230 -23.89 -19.13 3.54
CA GLY A 230 -24.23 -18.95 2.13
C GLY A 230 -25.10 -17.73 1.80
N THR A 231 -25.31 -16.82 2.75
CA THR A 231 -26.15 -15.63 2.55
C THR A 231 -25.32 -14.36 2.31
N THR A 232 -25.96 -13.35 1.73
CA THR A 232 -25.41 -12.00 1.54
C THR A 232 -26.37 -10.99 2.13
N THR A 233 -25.85 -10.06 2.92
CA THR A 233 -26.59 -8.90 3.42
C THR A 233 -25.94 -7.60 2.93
N THR A 234 -26.67 -6.50 2.94
CA THR A 234 -26.16 -5.16 2.61
C THR A 234 -26.22 -4.30 3.84
N MET A 235 -25.19 -3.49 4.08
CA MET A 235 -25.20 -2.53 5.17
C MET A 235 -24.50 -1.24 4.80
N THR A 236 -24.83 -0.20 5.56
CA THR A 236 -24.18 1.08 5.46
C THR A 236 -23.08 1.18 6.50
N THR A 237 -21.89 1.58 6.07
CA THR A 237 -20.71 1.80 6.91
C THR A 237 -19.95 3.04 6.44
N TYR A 238 -18.77 3.30 6.97
CA TYR A 238 -17.92 4.42 6.57
C TYR A 238 -16.52 3.92 6.25
N GLN A 239 -15.80 4.72 5.47
CA GLN A 239 -14.40 4.47 5.19
C GLN A 239 -13.59 4.35 6.49
N SER A 240 -12.57 3.49 6.48
CA SER A 240 -11.67 3.24 7.61
C SER A 240 -12.29 2.51 8.80
N HIS A 241 -13.61 2.21 8.78
CA HIS A 241 -14.20 1.31 9.76
C HIS A 241 -13.48 -0.04 9.75
N ARG A 242 -13.19 -0.54 10.94
CA ARG A 242 -12.58 -1.86 11.14
C ARG A 242 -13.67 -2.86 11.46
N PHE A 243 -13.63 -4.02 10.84
CA PHE A 243 -14.61 -5.08 11.07
C PHE A 243 -13.92 -6.38 11.39
N VAL A 244 -14.59 -7.20 12.19
CA VAL A 244 -14.17 -8.56 12.52
C VAL A 244 -15.32 -9.53 12.26
N PHE A 245 -14.99 -10.68 11.68
CA PHE A 245 -15.88 -11.82 11.57
C PHE A 245 -15.53 -12.80 12.67
N ARG A 246 -16.53 -13.22 13.45
CA ARG A 246 -16.37 -14.30 14.42
C ARG A 246 -17.32 -15.46 14.10
N THR A 247 -16.86 -16.68 14.32
CA THR A 247 -17.71 -17.87 14.35
C THR A 247 -18.66 -17.81 15.56
N ASN A 248 -19.66 -18.70 15.59
CA ASN A 248 -20.62 -18.76 16.70
C ASN A 248 -19.99 -19.13 18.06
N ASP A 249 -18.84 -19.79 18.06
CA ASP A 249 -18.06 -20.10 19.27
C ASP A 249 -17.09 -18.97 19.67
N GLY A 250 -17.10 -17.86 18.93
CA GLY A 250 -16.35 -16.65 19.23
C GLY A 250 -14.94 -16.58 18.64
N ASN A 251 -14.51 -17.56 17.84
CA ASN A 251 -13.20 -17.49 17.19
C ASN A 251 -13.17 -16.43 16.10
N VAL A 252 -12.08 -15.65 16.01
CA VAL A 252 -11.87 -14.69 14.93
C VAL A 252 -11.58 -15.45 13.64
N VAL A 253 -12.45 -15.27 12.64
CA VAL A 253 -12.23 -15.77 11.29
C VAL A 253 -11.38 -14.79 10.51
N ARG A 254 -11.69 -13.49 10.63
CA ARG A 254 -11.05 -12.43 9.86
C ARG A 254 -11.23 -11.05 10.48
N GLN A 255 -10.27 -10.17 10.22
CA GLN A 255 -10.40 -8.73 10.42
C GLN A 255 -10.14 -7.98 9.11
N CYS A 256 -10.86 -6.89 8.83
CA CYS A 256 -10.66 -6.06 7.65
C CYS A 256 -10.92 -4.57 7.94
N VAL A 257 -10.40 -3.70 7.07
CA VAL A 257 -10.65 -2.25 7.08
C VAL A 257 -11.41 -1.89 5.83
N ILE A 258 -12.42 -1.03 5.94
CA ILE A 258 -13.17 -0.56 4.78
C ILE A 258 -12.35 0.46 4.00
N HIS A 259 -12.07 0.14 2.75
CA HIS A 259 -11.55 1.08 1.76
C HIS A 259 -12.70 1.66 0.90
N PRO A 260 -12.54 2.83 0.27
CA PRO A 260 -13.52 3.42 -0.65
C PRO A 260 -14.00 2.47 -1.75
N SER A 261 -13.09 1.59 -2.21
CA SER A 261 -13.34 0.59 -3.24
C SER A 261 -14.03 -0.68 -2.73
N THR A 262 -14.32 -0.79 -1.43
CA THR A 262 -14.93 -1.99 -0.85
C THR A 262 -16.41 -2.03 -1.22
N ASP A 263 -16.79 -2.93 -2.12
CA ASP A 263 -18.19 -3.19 -2.48
C ASP A 263 -18.71 -4.49 -1.83
N GLU A 264 -17.82 -5.41 -1.49
CA GLU A 264 -18.14 -6.69 -0.86
C GLU A 264 -17.07 -7.14 0.14
N ILE A 265 -17.51 -7.73 1.26
CA ILE A 265 -16.68 -8.25 2.34
C ILE A 265 -17.06 -9.72 2.58
N ARG A 266 -16.06 -10.58 2.74
CA ARG A 266 -16.25 -12.02 2.97
C ARG A 266 -15.47 -12.51 4.17
N PRO A 267 -15.86 -13.57 4.89
CA PRO A 267 -15.00 -14.17 5.90
C PRO A 267 -13.70 -14.75 5.31
N SER A 268 -13.72 -15.20 4.05
CA SER A 268 -12.68 -16.08 3.47
C SER A 268 -11.71 -15.45 2.46
N SER A 269 -11.89 -14.21 1.99
CA SER A 269 -11.04 -13.64 0.92
C SER A 269 -10.72 -12.15 1.10
N CYS A 270 -9.44 -11.79 1.26
CA CYS A 270 -8.96 -10.45 0.88
C CYS A 270 -8.80 -10.41 -0.63
#